data_AF-H1VCE4-F1
#
_entry.id   AF-H1VCE4-F1
#
_cell.length_a   1.000
_cell.length_b   1.000
_cell.length_c   1.000
_cell.angle_alpha   90.00
_cell.angle_beta   90.00
_cell.angle_gamma   90.00
#
_symmetry.space_group_name_H-M   'P 1'
#
loop_
_entity.id
_entity.type
_entity.pdbx_description
1 polymer ?
#
loop_
_entity_poly.entity_id
_entity_poly.type
_entity_poly.pdbx_seq_one_letter_code
_entity_poly.pdbx_strand_id
1 'polypeptide(L)'
;MCVQLHVREFIPQPGDKLDRTWVAKGVKKSVAIPTYAITNLDEAQAAYEDYIKRGVVGCFKSVIESVMGVRMGVRDQLIYTTYLKAWELSQDTNTPPDERDLLLQTLELWMAVRLTTKSIEIVGDETLGMSRDILDSSSPQHGCIPLPPVMGAQLDLVLIQHIQTRLRREMLEKLQKMTLQNKQKTWLTTYLVTFMLLHNIALVTDHDASYAQKHGMGKKFARESDVQEYHLGGTILLAYFHYCNKGIYPFSEECKDQDLRTLAQLDEDAVQFIHWTRSQAMAHSLLDVQGGGSDGLPPGRQWRTTEQPSSGTDG
;
A
#
# COMPACT_ATOMS: atom_id res chain seq x y z
N MET A 1 5.70 -5.48 18.44
CA MET A 1 5.66 -4.03 18.80
C MET A 1 4.21 -3.62 18.86
N CYS A 2 3.83 -2.65 19.70
CA CYS A 2 2.46 -2.13 19.80
C CYS A 2 2.49 -0.59 19.91
N VAL A 3 1.33 0.04 19.71
CA VAL A 3 1.11 1.47 19.97
C VAL A 3 0.42 1.59 21.33
N GLN A 4 0.96 2.42 22.22
CA GLN A 4 0.33 2.72 23.50
C GLN A 4 -0.57 3.95 23.35
N LEU A 5 -1.75 3.92 23.95
CA LEU A 5 -2.78 4.96 23.83
C LEU A 5 -3.40 5.23 25.20
N HIS A 6 -3.57 6.50 25.56
CA HIS A 6 -4.39 6.90 26.69
C HIS A 6 -5.86 7.02 26.27
N VAL A 7 -6.74 6.39 27.06
CA VAL A 7 -8.16 6.25 26.74
C VAL A 7 -9.02 6.53 27.97
N ARG A 8 -10.28 6.92 27.75
CA ARG A 8 -11.31 7.01 28.79
C ARG A 8 -12.65 6.52 28.26
N GLU A 9 -13.50 6.08 29.17
CA GLU A 9 -14.92 5.89 28.88
C GLU A 9 -15.58 7.26 28.61
N PHE A 10 -16.52 7.30 27.65
CA PHE A 10 -17.32 8.48 27.32
C PHE A 10 -18.82 8.14 27.40
N ILE A 11 -19.65 9.18 27.56
CA ILE A 11 -21.12 9.04 27.56
C ILE A 11 -21.62 9.13 26.11
N PRO A 12 -22.23 8.07 25.54
CA PRO A 12 -22.68 8.06 24.16
C PRO A 12 -23.67 9.16 23.81
N GLN A 13 -23.51 9.70 22.61
CA GLN A 13 -24.40 10.68 22.00
C GLN A 13 -25.14 10.08 20.79
N PRO A 14 -26.29 10.66 20.39
CA PRO A 14 -26.99 10.25 19.19
C PRO A 14 -26.09 10.34 17.94
N GLY A 15 -25.86 9.21 17.28
CA GLY A 15 -24.98 9.09 16.12
C GLY A 15 -23.68 8.30 16.38
N ASP A 16 -23.30 8.08 17.64
CA ASP A 16 -22.14 7.26 17.97
C ASP A 16 -22.34 5.79 17.56
N LYS A 17 -21.29 5.20 16.97
CA LYS A 17 -21.29 3.80 16.58
C LYS A 17 -20.84 2.92 17.74
N LEU A 18 -21.80 2.27 18.40
CA LEU A 18 -21.56 1.45 19.59
C LEU A 18 -21.34 -0.05 19.28
N ASP A 19 -21.53 -0.44 18.02
CA ASP A 19 -21.48 -1.82 17.56
C ASP A 19 -20.32 -2.12 16.60
N ARG A 20 -19.74 -3.31 16.73
CA ARG A 20 -18.92 -3.95 15.69
C ARG A 20 -19.78 -4.92 14.89
N THR A 21 -19.77 -4.78 13.57
CA THR A 21 -20.62 -5.55 12.63
C THR A 21 -19.80 -6.29 11.59
N TRP A 22 -20.17 -7.53 11.27
CA TRP A 22 -19.57 -8.34 10.19
C TRP A 22 -20.67 -9.09 9.42
N VAL A 23 -20.34 -9.63 8.24
CA VAL A 23 -21.25 -10.51 7.48
C VAL A 23 -20.66 -11.92 7.51
N ALA A 24 -21.50 -12.91 7.83
CA ALA A 24 -21.14 -14.32 7.82
C ALA A 24 -22.21 -15.11 7.06
N LYS A 25 -21.81 -15.84 6.01
CA LYS A 25 -22.72 -16.60 5.12
C LYS A 25 -23.90 -15.76 4.60
N GLY A 26 -23.66 -14.49 4.27
CA GLY A 26 -24.67 -13.53 3.81
C GLY A 26 -25.52 -12.86 4.91
N VAL A 27 -25.40 -13.29 6.18
CA VAL A 27 -26.14 -12.72 7.31
C VAL A 27 -25.28 -11.68 8.04
N LYS A 28 -25.82 -10.47 8.24
CA LYS A 28 -25.18 -9.42 9.04
C LYS A 28 -25.30 -9.75 10.53
N LYS A 29 -24.17 -9.77 11.24
CA LYS A 29 -24.05 -9.92 12.70
C LYS A 29 -23.56 -8.62 13.33
N SER A 30 -23.80 -8.47 14.63
CA SER A 30 -23.41 -7.30 15.44
C SER A 30 -23.07 -7.74 16.86
N VAL A 31 -22.17 -7.01 17.52
CA VAL A 31 -21.95 -7.06 18.96
C VAL A 31 -21.70 -5.65 19.50
N ALA A 32 -22.25 -5.34 20.67
CA ALA A 32 -22.02 -4.10 21.39
C ALA A 32 -20.58 -4.06 21.93
N ILE A 33 -19.95 -2.89 21.89
CA ILE A 33 -18.56 -2.67 22.30
C ILE A 33 -18.49 -1.52 23.32
N PRO A 34 -17.63 -1.62 24.36
CA PRO A 34 -17.45 -0.56 25.35
C PRO A 34 -17.11 0.81 24.77
N THR A 35 -17.63 1.85 25.41
CA THR A 35 -17.65 3.23 24.96
C THR A 35 -16.38 3.97 25.37
N TYR A 36 -15.24 3.54 24.82
CA TYR A 36 -13.95 4.20 25.02
C TYR A 36 -13.57 5.11 23.86
N ALA A 37 -12.87 6.19 24.18
CA ALA A 37 -12.28 7.15 23.26
C ALA A 37 -10.87 7.53 23.72
N ILE A 38 -10.01 7.89 22.77
CA ILE A 38 -8.64 8.36 23.00
C ILE A 38 -8.71 9.75 23.62
N THR A 39 -7.93 9.99 24.68
CA THR A 39 -7.92 11.25 25.43
C THR A 39 -6.99 12.30 24.86
N ASN A 40 -5.88 11.89 24.24
CA ASN A 40 -4.89 12.77 23.64
C ASN A 40 -4.54 12.29 22.22
N LEU A 41 -4.94 13.05 21.20
CA LEU A 41 -4.68 12.71 19.80
C LEU A 41 -3.24 13.07 19.37
N ASP A 42 -2.61 14.05 20.01
CA ASP A 42 -1.22 14.45 19.72
C ASP A 42 -0.24 13.36 20.20
N GLU A 43 -0.50 12.79 21.38
CA GLU A 43 0.22 11.60 21.87
C GLU A 43 0.00 10.38 20.96
N ALA A 44 -1.24 10.15 20.51
CA ALA A 44 -1.55 9.06 19.59
C ALA A 44 -0.84 9.24 18.23
N GLN A 45 -0.74 10.48 17.73
CA GLN A 45 0.03 10.81 16.53
C GLN A 45 1.52 10.53 16.74
N ALA A 46 2.12 11.02 17.84
CA ALA A 46 3.53 10.79 18.14
C ALA A 46 3.85 9.30 18.28
N ALA A 47 2.99 8.54 18.97
CA ALA A 47 3.12 7.10 19.12
C ALA A 47 3.00 6.35 17.79
N TYR A 48 2.15 6.79 16.86
CA TYR A 48 2.08 6.23 15.52
C TYR A 48 3.29 6.58 14.65
N GLU A 49 3.77 7.83 14.65
CA GLU A 49 4.95 8.20 13.88
C GLU A 49 6.19 7.41 14.32
N ASP A 50 6.37 7.27 15.64
CA ASP A 50 7.41 6.45 16.26
C ASP A 50 7.26 4.95 15.92
N TYR A 51 6.03 4.42 15.95
CA TYR A 51 5.73 3.05 15.52
C TYR A 51 6.03 2.82 14.02
N ILE A 52 5.71 3.78 13.15
CA ILE A 52 6.00 3.71 11.71
C ILE A 52 7.51 3.73 11.47
N LYS A 53 8.23 4.70 12.05
CA LYS A 53 9.70 4.83 11.95
C LYS A 53 10.40 3.56 12.43
N ARG A 54 10.07 3.07 13.62
CA ARG A 54 10.64 1.82 14.15
C ARG A 54 10.16 0.57 13.40
N GLY A 55 8.98 0.59 12.83
CA GLY A 55 8.45 -0.52 12.02
C GLY A 55 9.23 -0.70 10.73
N VAL A 56 9.52 0.40 10.03
CA VAL A 56 10.37 0.45 8.83
C VAL A 56 11.80 0.01 9.13
N VAL A 57 12.37 0.35 10.29
CA VAL A 57 13.76 -0.03 10.62
C VAL A 57 13.87 -1.43 11.23
N GLY A 58 13.00 -1.77 12.19
CA GLY A 58 13.15 -2.94 13.07
C GLY A 58 12.14 -4.07 12.88
N CYS A 59 11.10 -3.90 12.05
CA CYS A 59 10.10 -4.95 11.77
C CYS A 59 9.89 -5.20 10.28
N PHE A 60 10.62 -4.52 9.40
CA PHE A 60 10.44 -4.54 7.94
C PHE A 60 10.18 -5.92 7.34
N LYS A 61 11.07 -6.87 7.63
CA LYS A 61 10.97 -8.26 7.17
C LYS A 61 9.66 -8.92 7.61
N SER A 62 9.32 -8.83 8.90
CA SER A 62 8.07 -9.38 9.45
C SER A 62 6.82 -8.69 8.90
N VAL A 63 6.87 -7.37 8.68
CA VAL A 63 5.75 -6.63 8.07
C VAL A 63 5.54 -7.10 6.63
N ILE A 64 6.59 -7.25 5.83
CA ILE A 64 6.49 -7.78 4.47
C ILE A 64 6.02 -9.23 4.47
N GLU A 65 6.59 -10.12 5.29
CA GLU A 65 6.13 -11.51 5.43
C GLU A 65 4.62 -11.57 5.81
N SER A 66 4.13 -10.66 6.67
CA SER A 66 2.71 -10.52 7.02
C SER A 66 1.82 -9.91 5.91
N VAL A 67 2.42 -9.36 4.86
CA VAL A 67 1.74 -8.71 3.72
C VAL A 67 1.75 -9.62 2.48
N MET A 68 2.84 -10.34 2.27
CA MET A 68 3.02 -11.30 1.17
C MET A 68 2.33 -12.65 1.44
N GLY A 69 2.11 -12.98 2.72
CA GLY A 69 1.54 -14.26 3.12
C GLY A 69 2.55 -15.41 3.01
N VAL A 70 2.25 -16.53 3.67
CA VAL A 70 3.19 -17.67 3.81
C VAL A 70 3.19 -18.57 2.56
N ARG A 71 3.17 -17.97 1.37
CA ARG A 71 3.32 -18.65 0.07
C ARG A 71 4.26 -17.84 -0.79
N MET A 72 5.56 -18.16 -0.71
CA MET A 72 6.59 -17.57 -1.56
C MET A 72 6.48 -18.08 -3.00
N GLY A 73 5.62 -17.46 -3.81
CA GLY A 73 5.68 -17.59 -5.27
C GLY A 73 6.78 -16.71 -5.87
N VAL A 74 7.03 -16.88 -7.18
CA VAL A 74 7.99 -16.06 -7.94
C VAL A 74 7.66 -14.56 -7.84
N ARG A 75 6.36 -14.22 -7.89
CA ARG A 75 5.84 -12.86 -7.72
C ARG A 75 6.14 -12.31 -6.33
N ASP A 76 6.01 -13.13 -5.29
CA ASP A 76 6.18 -12.70 -3.91
C ASP A 76 7.65 -12.47 -3.58
N GLN A 77 8.54 -13.28 -4.18
CA GLN A 77 9.97 -13.06 -4.15
C GLN A 77 10.38 -11.74 -4.83
N LEU A 78 9.83 -11.44 -6.02
CA LEU A 78 10.08 -10.16 -6.70
C LEU A 78 9.72 -8.97 -5.81
N ILE A 79 8.51 -8.96 -5.24
CA ILE A 79 8.05 -7.88 -4.38
C ILE A 79 8.93 -7.79 -3.11
N TYR A 80 9.21 -8.91 -2.45
CA TYR A 80 10.09 -8.95 -1.26
C TYR A 80 11.47 -8.34 -1.55
N THR A 81 12.16 -8.81 -2.59
CA THR A 81 13.54 -8.37 -2.88
C THR A 81 13.59 -6.90 -3.33
N THR A 82 12.62 -6.43 -4.12
CA THR A 82 12.54 -5.02 -4.52
C THR A 82 12.33 -4.10 -3.32
N TYR A 83 11.46 -4.48 -2.39
CA TYR A 83 11.28 -3.75 -1.14
C TYR A 83 12.53 -3.83 -0.26
N LEU A 84 13.18 -4.99 -0.15
CA LEU A 84 14.44 -5.15 0.60
C LEU A 84 15.55 -4.24 0.06
N LYS A 85 15.76 -4.18 -1.26
CA LYS A 85 16.76 -3.28 -1.85
C LYS A 85 16.44 -1.81 -1.58
N ALA A 86 15.17 -1.41 -1.57
CA ALA A 86 14.75 -0.06 -1.19
C ALA A 86 15.05 0.26 0.29
N TRP A 87 14.85 -0.71 1.18
CA TRP A 87 15.23 -0.57 2.59
C TRP A 87 16.75 -0.49 2.77
N GLU A 88 17.51 -1.40 2.18
CA GLU A 88 18.98 -1.41 2.23
C GLU A 88 19.57 -0.06 1.79
N LEU A 89 19.15 0.45 0.63
CA LEU A 89 19.61 1.75 0.12
C LEU A 89 19.16 2.95 0.99
N SER A 90 18.05 2.85 1.72
CA SER A 90 17.68 3.90 2.69
C SER A 90 18.62 3.94 3.92
N GLN A 91 19.18 2.79 4.30
CA GLN A 91 20.07 2.65 5.45
C GLN A 91 21.55 2.87 5.10
N ASP A 92 21.97 2.51 3.88
CA ASP A 92 23.35 2.68 3.42
C ASP A 92 23.81 4.15 3.46
N THR A 93 24.96 4.40 4.06
CA THR A 93 25.56 5.73 4.20
C THR A 93 26.22 6.24 2.92
N ASN A 94 26.50 5.38 1.94
CA ASN A 94 27.10 5.77 0.66
C ASN A 94 26.04 6.32 -0.32
N THR A 95 24.79 5.88 -0.19
CA THR A 95 23.65 6.37 -0.96
C THR A 95 23.41 7.87 -0.69
N PRO A 96 23.21 8.72 -1.72
CA PRO A 96 23.05 10.16 -1.52
C PRO A 96 21.87 10.55 -0.60
N PRO A 97 21.99 11.59 0.25
CA PRO A 97 20.96 11.94 1.23
C PRO A 97 19.55 12.13 0.64
N ASP A 98 19.42 12.86 -0.48
CA ASP A 98 18.14 13.06 -1.18
C ASP A 98 17.49 11.73 -1.63
N GLU A 99 18.29 10.69 -1.91
CA GLU A 99 17.81 9.37 -2.34
C GLU A 99 17.39 8.51 -1.14
N ARG A 100 18.22 8.48 -0.10
CA ARG A 100 17.91 7.79 1.17
C ARG A 100 16.62 8.30 1.80
N ASP A 101 16.46 9.62 1.85
CA ASP A 101 15.31 10.31 2.42
C ASP A 101 14.02 10.02 1.61
N LEU A 102 14.10 10.04 0.28
CA LEU A 102 12.97 9.64 -0.58
C LEU A 102 12.57 8.17 -0.38
N LEU A 103 13.54 7.26 -0.31
CA LEU A 103 13.27 5.83 -0.05
C LEU A 103 12.63 5.63 1.33
N LEU A 104 13.19 6.26 2.37
CA LEU A 104 12.66 6.18 3.73
C LEU A 104 11.23 6.73 3.82
N GLN A 105 10.95 7.92 3.26
CA GLN A 105 9.60 8.48 3.23
C GLN A 105 8.61 7.62 2.43
N THR A 106 9.07 6.93 1.37
CA THR A 106 8.23 5.99 0.62
C THR A 106 7.88 4.75 1.46
N LEU A 107 8.85 4.23 2.23
CA LEU A 107 8.65 3.13 3.18
C LEU A 107 7.72 3.52 4.33
N GLU A 108 7.89 4.71 4.92
CA GLU A 108 7.01 5.26 5.95
C GLU A 108 5.58 5.47 5.44
N LEU A 109 5.41 6.07 4.24
CA LEU A 109 4.10 6.26 3.62
C LEU A 109 3.41 4.93 3.32
N TRP A 110 4.13 3.96 2.78
CA TRP A 110 3.61 2.60 2.56
C TRP A 110 3.11 1.99 3.87
N MET A 111 3.91 2.05 4.93
CA MET A 111 3.52 1.52 6.24
C MET A 111 2.31 2.25 6.83
N ALA A 112 2.26 3.59 6.73
CA ALA A 112 1.13 4.40 7.18
C ALA A 112 -0.18 4.03 6.46
N VAL A 113 -0.14 3.79 5.14
CA VAL A 113 -1.28 3.31 4.35
C VAL A 113 -1.67 1.86 4.70
N ARG A 114 -0.69 1.02 5.07
CA ARG A 114 -0.98 -0.35 5.53
C ARG A 114 -1.68 -0.39 6.88
N LEU A 115 -1.41 0.56 7.77
CA LEU A 115 -2.10 0.65 9.07
C LEU A 115 -3.61 0.97 8.93
N THR A 116 -4.01 1.73 7.91
CA THR A 116 -5.43 2.01 7.59
C THR A 116 -6.12 0.94 6.74
N THR A 117 -5.42 -0.13 6.34
CA THR A 117 -5.95 -1.24 5.51
C THR A 117 -5.83 -2.61 6.18
N LYS A 118 -5.41 -2.65 7.45
CA LYS A 118 -5.46 -3.85 8.31
C LYS A 118 -6.37 -3.57 9.51
N SER A 119 -6.98 -4.61 10.06
CA SER A 119 -7.81 -4.46 11.26
C SER A 119 -6.91 -4.24 12.48
N ILE A 120 -7.30 -3.29 13.34
CA ILE A 120 -6.59 -2.97 14.59
C ILE A 120 -7.24 -3.72 15.75
N GLU A 121 -6.39 -4.31 16.59
CA GLU A 121 -6.77 -5.17 17.71
C GLU A 121 -6.04 -4.70 18.98
N ILE A 122 -6.72 -4.83 20.12
CA ILE A 122 -6.13 -4.52 21.43
C ILE A 122 -5.27 -5.71 21.86
N VAL A 123 -4.04 -5.44 22.27
CA VAL A 123 -3.04 -6.43 22.68
C VAL A 123 -2.44 -6.05 24.03
N GLY A 124 -2.14 -7.05 24.86
CA GLY A 124 -1.69 -6.90 26.24
C GLY A 124 -2.70 -7.45 27.24
N ASP A 125 -2.57 -6.99 28.49
CA ASP A 125 -3.40 -7.43 29.61
C ASP A 125 -4.69 -6.59 29.75
N GLU A 126 -4.65 -5.32 29.33
CA GLU A 126 -5.83 -4.45 29.28
C GLU A 126 -6.73 -4.83 28.08
N THR A 127 -8.02 -4.99 28.34
CA THR A 127 -9.03 -5.43 27.35
C THR A 127 -10.22 -4.48 27.23
N LEU A 128 -10.23 -3.39 28.01
CA LEU A 128 -11.36 -2.46 28.17
C LEU A 128 -12.64 -3.17 28.64
N GLY A 129 -12.47 -4.22 29.45
CA GLY A 129 -13.55 -5.07 29.95
C GLY A 129 -14.12 -6.07 28.93
N MET A 130 -13.55 -6.16 27.72
CA MET A 130 -13.99 -7.13 26.71
C MET A 130 -13.37 -8.52 26.96
N SER A 131 -14.14 -9.56 26.64
CA SER A 131 -13.62 -10.94 26.54
C SER A 131 -13.03 -11.20 25.14
N ARG A 132 -12.10 -12.16 25.04
CA ARG A 132 -11.46 -12.55 23.77
C ARG A 132 -12.39 -13.27 22.79
N ASP A 133 -13.53 -13.78 23.28
CA ASP A 133 -14.58 -14.44 22.49
C ASP A 133 -15.76 -13.52 22.14
N ILE A 134 -15.67 -12.20 22.41
CA ILE A 134 -16.70 -11.20 22.08
C ILE A 134 -17.10 -11.20 20.60
N LEU A 135 -16.18 -11.59 19.72
CA LEU A 135 -16.46 -11.89 18.32
C LEU A 135 -16.59 -13.40 18.16
N ASP A 136 -17.76 -13.87 17.70
CA ASP A 136 -18.01 -15.31 17.53
C ASP A 136 -17.12 -15.97 16.46
N SER A 137 -17.12 -17.31 16.43
CA SER A 137 -16.29 -18.10 15.52
C SER A 137 -16.60 -17.96 14.03
N SER A 138 -17.63 -17.19 13.65
CA SER A 138 -17.87 -16.79 12.26
C SER A 138 -17.36 -15.38 11.93
N SER A 139 -16.68 -14.71 12.87
CA SER A 139 -15.92 -13.49 12.63
C SER A 139 -14.49 -13.81 12.18
N PRO A 140 -13.93 -13.13 11.17
CA PRO A 140 -12.51 -13.24 10.81
C PRO A 140 -11.53 -12.83 11.92
N GLN A 141 -12.02 -12.17 12.98
CA GLN A 141 -11.25 -11.69 14.13
C GLN A 141 -11.63 -12.42 15.43
N HIS A 142 -12.16 -13.65 15.33
CA HIS A 142 -12.43 -14.49 16.50
C HIS A 142 -11.17 -14.69 17.36
N GLY A 143 -11.30 -14.67 18.68
CA GLY A 143 -10.19 -14.78 19.63
C GLY A 143 -9.40 -13.48 19.86
N CYS A 144 -9.70 -12.42 19.11
CA CYS A 144 -9.03 -11.12 19.16
C CYS A 144 -9.94 -10.06 19.79
N ILE A 145 -9.35 -9.06 20.45
CA ILE A 145 -10.11 -7.97 21.08
C ILE A 145 -10.22 -6.82 20.07
N PRO A 146 -11.41 -6.51 19.53
CA PRO A 146 -11.57 -5.45 18.55
C PRO A 146 -11.38 -4.07 19.20
N LEU A 147 -10.76 -3.15 18.48
CA LEU A 147 -10.74 -1.74 18.88
C LEU A 147 -12.18 -1.17 18.94
N PRO A 148 -12.55 -0.35 19.94
CA PRO A 148 -13.80 0.41 19.94
C PRO A 148 -14.00 1.25 18.66
N PRO A 149 -15.23 1.39 18.13
CA PRO A 149 -15.44 2.07 16.86
C PRO A 149 -15.04 3.56 16.87
N VAL A 150 -15.31 4.26 17.98
CA VAL A 150 -14.92 5.67 18.15
C VAL A 150 -13.39 5.83 18.19
N MET A 151 -12.68 5.00 18.94
CA MET A 151 -11.21 4.94 18.89
C MET A 151 -10.70 4.65 17.48
N GLY A 152 -11.34 3.73 16.75
CA GLY A 152 -11.00 3.46 15.34
C GLY A 152 -11.09 4.71 14.47
N ALA A 153 -12.19 5.44 14.54
CA ALA A 153 -12.37 6.68 13.80
C ALA A 153 -11.35 7.78 14.21
N GLN A 154 -10.96 7.84 15.49
CA GLN A 154 -9.91 8.74 15.97
C GLN A 154 -8.52 8.36 15.43
N LEU A 155 -8.18 7.07 15.40
CA LEU A 155 -6.90 6.60 14.84
C LEU A 155 -6.86 6.78 13.31
N ASP A 156 -7.97 6.53 12.60
CA ASP A 156 -8.11 6.80 11.17
C ASP A 156 -7.93 8.30 10.87
N LEU A 157 -8.51 9.19 11.69
CA LEU A 157 -8.31 10.64 11.58
C LEU A 157 -6.82 10.99 11.69
N VAL A 158 -6.14 10.49 12.72
CA VAL A 158 -4.70 10.74 12.96
C VAL A 158 -3.84 10.20 11.81
N LEU A 159 -4.05 8.94 11.41
CA LEU A 159 -3.28 8.30 10.34
C LEU A 159 -3.50 8.99 8.99
N ILE A 160 -4.74 9.27 8.61
CA ILE A 160 -5.06 9.81 7.28
C ILE A 160 -4.75 11.31 7.22
N GLN A 161 -5.29 12.11 8.14
CA GLN A 161 -5.22 13.58 8.04
C GLN A 161 -3.87 14.15 8.47
N HIS A 162 -3.26 13.63 9.53
CA HIS A 162 -2.02 14.21 10.07
C HIS A 162 -0.76 13.53 9.51
N ILE A 163 -0.75 12.20 9.41
CA ILE A 163 0.45 11.44 8.99
C ILE A 163 0.50 11.25 7.47
N GLN A 164 -0.48 10.56 6.87
CA GLN A 164 -0.45 10.22 5.43
C GLN A 164 -0.50 11.45 4.53
N THR A 165 -1.33 12.46 4.83
CA THR A 165 -1.38 13.71 4.04
C THR A 165 -0.04 14.44 4.00
N ARG A 166 0.69 14.46 5.14
CA ARG A 166 2.04 15.04 5.21
C ARG A 166 3.03 14.23 4.38
N LEU A 167 3.15 12.93 4.65
CA LEU A 167 4.09 12.03 3.96
C LEU A 167 3.85 11.98 2.45
N ARG A 168 2.59 11.95 2.01
CA ARG A 168 2.21 11.93 0.58
C ARG A 168 2.72 13.16 -0.15
N ARG A 169 2.55 14.36 0.43
CA ARG A 169 3.01 15.62 -0.16
C ARG A 169 4.53 15.66 -0.26
N GLU A 170 5.23 15.44 0.86
CA GLU A 170 6.69 15.52 0.93
C GLU A 170 7.38 14.50 0.00
N MET A 171 6.88 13.25 -0.02
CA MET A 171 7.40 12.20 -0.89
C MET A 171 7.16 12.53 -2.37
N LEU A 172 5.97 13.01 -2.73
CA LEU A 172 5.64 13.35 -4.13
C LEU A 172 6.47 14.52 -4.66
N GLU A 173 6.67 15.57 -3.85
CA GLU A 173 7.54 16.71 -4.18
C GLU A 173 8.98 16.24 -4.46
N LYS A 174 9.53 15.35 -3.62
CA LYS A 174 10.87 14.78 -3.80
C LYS A 174 10.96 13.85 -5.02
N LEU A 175 9.98 12.97 -5.23
CA LEU A 175 9.91 12.09 -6.40
C LEU A 175 9.83 12.88 -7.71
N GLN A 176 9.00 13.93 -7.74
CA GLN A 176 8.89 14.83 -8.89
C GLN A 176 10.21 15.56 -9.13
N LYS A 177 10.83 16.15 -8.09
CA LYS A 177 12.15 16.80 -8.16
C LYS A 177 13.22 15.85 -8.73
N MET A 178 13.25 14.59 -8.30
CA MET A 178 14.23 13.59 -8.75
C MET A 178 13.98 13.15 -10.20
N THR A 179 12.74 12.84 -10.53
CA THR A 179 12.31 12.46 -11.90
C THR A 179 12.60 13.58 -12.91
N LEU A 180 12.27 14.82 -12.58
CA LEU A 180 12.49 15.97 -13.47
C LEU A 180 13.97 16.35 -13.62
N GLN A 181 14.83 16.01 -12.65
CA GLN A 181 16.28 16.15 -12.82
C GLN A 181 16.85 15.16 -13.85
N ASN A 182 16.11 14.08 -14.19
CA ASN A 182 16.47 13.04 -15.16
C ASN A 182 17.93 12.59 -15.06
N LYS A 183 18.42 12.47 -13.81
CA LYS A 183 19.78 12.03 -13.54
C LYS A 183 19.82 10.52 -13.68
N GLN A 184 20.61 10.08 -14.65
CA GLN A 184 20.92 8.69 -14.90
C GLN A 184 21.25 7.93 -13.60
N LYS A 185 22.10 8.48 -12.71
CA LYS A 185 22.41 7.89 -11.41
C LYS A 185 21.24 7.66 -10.43
N THR A 186 20.15 8.44 -10.52
CA THR A 186 18.99 8.29 -9.61
C THR A 186 17.95 7.29 -10.15
N TRP A 187 18.28 6.58 -11.24
CA TRP A 187 17.35 5.66 -11.90
C TRP A 187 16.87 4.54 -10.98
N LEU A 188 17.77 3.89 -10.22
CA LEU A 188 17.41 2.76 -9.36
C LEU A 188 16.44 3.22 -8.25
N THR A 189 16.79 4.30 -7.54
CA THR A 189 15.92 4.94 -6.55
C THR A 189 14.54 5.25 -7.13
N THR A 190 14.49 5.82 -8.35
CA THR A 190 13.23 6.17 -9.00
C THR A 190 12.41 4.93 -9.40
N TYR A 191 13.05 3.85 -9.87
CA TYR A 191 12.42 2.55 -10.12
C TYR A 191 11.82 1.97 -8.84
N LEU A 192 12.59 1.90 -7.76
CA LEU A 192 12.17 1.30 -6.49
C LEU A 192 10.95 2.02 -5.90
N VAL A 193 10.99 3.36 -5.87
CA VAL A 193 9.86 4.19 -5.40
C VAL A 193 8.63 3.99 -6.29
N THR A 194 8.80 4.01 -7.61
CA THR A 194 7.69 3.80 -8.57
C THR A 194 7.05 2.42 -8.38
N PHE A 195 7.86 1.36 -8.24
CA PHE A 195 7.38 0.00 -7.98
C PHE A 195 6.60 -0.09 -6.67
N MET A 196 7.12 0.48 -5.58
CA MET A 196 6.44 0.49 -4.28
C MET A 196 5.09 1.21 -4.32
N LEU A 197 5.01 2.35 -5.02
CA LEU A 197 3.76 3.11 -5.16
C LEU A 197 2.72 2.34 -5.98
N LEU A 198 3.12 1.73 -7.11
CA LEU A 198 2.24 0.90 -7.93
C LEU A 198 1.76 -0.36 -7.18
N HIS A 199 2.65 -0.99 -6.40
CA HIS A 199 2.27 -2.10 -5.54
C HIS A 199 1.29 -1.66 -4.43
N ASN A 200 1.49 -0.48 -3.84
CA ASN A 200 0.57 0.06 -2.84
C ASN A 200 -0.82 0.34 -3.44
N ILE A 201 -0.90 0.88 -4.68
CA ILE A 201 -2.16 1.03 -5.42
C ILE A 201 -2.87 -0.32 -5.57
N ALA A 202 -2.16 -1.39 -5.97
CA ALA A 202 -2.74 -2.72 -6.09
C ALA A 202 -3.29 -3.26 -4.75
N LEU A 203 -2.55 -3.05 -3.65
CA LEU A 203 -2.96 -3.48 -2.29
C LEU A 203 -4.17 -2.70 -1.76
N VAL A 204 -4.26 -1.40 -2.02
CA VAL A 204 -5.43 -0.57 -1.61
C VAL A 204 -6.67 -0.96 -2.41
N THR A 205 -6.53 -1.17 -3.72
CA THR A 205 -7.63 -1.63 -4.59
C THR A 205 -8.14 -3.04 -4.20
N ASP A 206 -7.25 -3.95 -3.82
CA ASP A 206 -7.61 -5.28 -3.30
C ASP A 206 -8.33 -5.19 -1.94
N HIS A 207 -7.86 -4.33 -1.04
CA HIS A 207 -8.56 -4.03 0.22
C HIS A 207 -9.96 -3.45 -0.02
N ASP A 208 -10.13 -2.54 -0.99
CA ASP A 208 -11.45 -1.99 -1.36
C ASP A 208 -12.42 -3.04 -1.91
N ALA A 209 -11.91 -4.04 -2.64
CA ALA A 209 -12.70 -5.17 -3.12
C ALA A 209 -13.10 -6.11 -1.97
N SER A 210 -12.13 -6.46 -1.14
CA SER A 210 -12.32 -7.27 0.07
C SER A 210 -13.32 -6.62 1.03
N TYR A 211 -13.29 -5.30 1.18
CA TYR A 211 -14.23 -4.55 2.01
C TYR A 211 -15.66 -4.59 1.43
N ALA A 212 -15.82 -4.39 0.11
CA ALA A 212 -17.12 -4.49 -0.56
C ALA A 212 -17.74 -5.89 -0.38
N GLN A 213 -16.94 -6.94 -0.49
CA GLN A 213 -17.35 -8.31 -0.24
C GLN A 213 -17.71 -8.56 1.23
N LYS A 214 -16.83 -8.16 2.18
CA LYS A 214 -17.04 -8.30 3.64
C LYS A 214 -18.31 -7.61 4.13
N HIS A 215 -18.72 -6.52 3.48
CA HIS A 215 -19.90 -5.75 3.83
C HIS A 215 -21.10 -5.97 2.89
N GLY A 216 -21.01 -6.92 1.94
CA GLY A 216 -22.12 -7.30 1.06
C GLY A 216 -22.63 -6.18 0.15
N MET A 217 -21.76 -5.27 -0.29
CA MET A 217 -22.15 -4.01 -0.93
C MET A 217 -22.70 -4.13 -2.36
N GLY A 218 -22.77 -5.35 -2.93
CA GLY A 218 -23.34 -5.61 -4.26
C GLY A 218 -22.53 -5.09 -5.45
N LYS A 219 -21.34 -4.53 -5.22
CA LYS A 219 -20.45 -3.92 -6.21
C LYS A 219 -19.00 -4.39 -6.02
N LYS A 220 -18.13 -4.15 -7.02
CA LYS A 220 -16.76 -4.70 -7.01
C LYS A 220 -15.85 -4.05 -5.97
N PHE A 221 -15.97 -2.74 -5.76
CA PHE A 221 -15.13 -1.98 -4.83
C PHE A 221 -15.97 -1.12 -3.88
N ALA A 222 -15.52 -0.92 -2.65
CA ALA A 222 -16.27 -0.13 -1.67
C ALA A 222 -16.31 1.36 -2.07
N ARG A 223 -15.20 1.87 -2.61
CA ARG A 223 -15.05 3.25 -3.14
C ARG A 223 -14.57 3.20 -4.60
N GLU A 224 -15.51 3.15 -5.54
CA GLU A 224 -15.20 2.99 -6.98
C GLU A 224 -14.57 4.25 -7.60
N SER A 225 -14.94 5.44 -7.12
CA SER A 225 -14.29 6.72 -7.47
C SER A 225 -12.81 6.70 -7.12
N ASP A 226 -12.49 6.39 -5.87
CA ASP A 226 -11.14 6.45 -5.32
C ASP A 226 -10.24 5.43 -6.03
N VAL A 227 -10.77 4.24 -6.32
CA VAL A 227 -10.08 3.22 -7.13
C VAL A 227 -9.79 3.70 -8.55
N GLN A 228 -10.70 4.44 -9.20
CA GLN A 228 -10.42 5.05 -10.51
C GLN A 228 -9.31 6.10 -10.42
N GLU A 229 -9.31 6.95 -9.39
CA GLU A 229 -8.24 7.93 -9.15
C GLU A 229 -6.89 7.25 -8.89
N TYR A 230 -6.84 6.16 -8.12
CA TYR A 230 -5.62 5.38 -7.90
C TYR A 230 -5.07 4.79 -9.21
N HIS A 231 -5.94 4.26 -10.08
CA HIS A 231 -5.54 3.74 -11.39
C HIS A 231 -5.02 4.85 -12.33
N LEU A 232 -5.66 6.03 -12.32
CA LEU A 232 -5.18 7.19 -13.07
C LEU A 232 -3.80 7.65 -12.57
N GLY A 233 -3.62 7.78 -11.25
CA GLY A 233 -2.34 8.10 -10.63
C GLY A 233 -1.24 7.09 -10.97
N GLY A 234 -1.55 5.79 -10.94
CA GLY A 234 -0.62 4.73 -11.36
C GLY A 234 -0.22 4.82 -12.83
N THR A 235 -1.17 5.15 -13.71
CA THR A 235 -0.90 5.38 -15.15
C THR A 235 0.02 6.59 -15.36
N ILE A 236 -0.20 7.67 -14.61
CA ILE A 236 0.66 8.86 -14.65
C ILE A 236 2.07 8.52 -14.18
N LEU A 237 2.23 7.82 -13.05
CA LEU A 237 3.54 7.38 -12.54
C LEU A 237 4.30 6.53 -13.57
N LEU A 238 3.62 5.58 -14.22
CA LEU A 238 4.21 4.77 -15.30
C LEU A 238 4.61 5.62 -16.51
N ALA A 239 3.80 6.59 -16.93
CA ALA A 239 4.13 7.48 -18.03
C ALA A 239 5.41 8.30 -17.73
N TYR A 240 5.53 8.89 -16.53
CA TYR A 240 6.75 9.59 -16.12
C TYR A 240 7.96 8.63 -16.07
N PHE A 241 7.81 7.43 -15.50
CA PHE A 241 8.88 6.44 -15.43
C PHE A 241 9.36 6.02 -16.84
N HIS A 242 8.44 5.73 -17.76
CA HIS A 242 8.77 5.29 -19.11
C HIS A 242 9.36 6.42 -19.98
N TYR A 243 8.70 7.58 -20.04
CA TYR A 243 9.04 8.65 -20.98
C TYR A 243 10.12 9.60 -20.47
N CYS A 244 10.12 9.97 -19.18
CA CYS A 244 11.13 10.88 -18.64
C CYS A 244 12.44 10.13 -18.35
N ASN A 245 12.35 9.00 -17.63
CA ASN A 245 13.53 8.32 -17.08
C ASN A 245 14.08 7.19 -17.98
N LYS A 246 13.50 6.98 -19.18
CA LYS A 246 13.73 5.79 -20.03
C LYS A 246 13.59 4.48 -19.24
N GLY A 247 12.62 4.41 -18.32
CA GLY A 247 12.56 3.42 -17.24
C GLY A 247 12.60 1.94 -17.67
N ILE A 248 12.19 1.62 -18.90
CA ILE A 248 12.23 0.26 -19.45
C ILE A 248 13.62 -0.13 -19.94
N TYR A 249 14.47 0.82 -20.33
CA TYR A 249 15.73 0.50 -21.02
C TYR A 249 16.66 -0.40 -20.18
N PRO A 250 16.90 -0.15 -18.87
CA PRO A 250 17.68 -1.09 -18.05
C PRO A 250 17.04 -2.48 -17.85
N PHE A 251 15.81 -2.71 -18.33
CA PHE A 251 15.17 -4.04 -18.36
C PHE A 251 15.08 -4.66 -19.77
N SER A 252 15.48 -3.96 -20.85
CA SER A 252 15.42 -4.51 -22.21
C SER A 252 16.63 -5.39 -22.54
N GLU A 253 16.45 -6.32 -23.50
CA GLU A 253 17.53 -7.16 -24.03
C GLU A 253 18.62 -6.34 -24.75
N GLU A 254 18.29 -5.13 -25.21
CA GLU A 254 19.18 -4.21 -25.91
C GLU A 254 20.18 -3.51 -24.98
N CYS A 255 19.90 -3.48 -23.67
CA CYS A 255 20.74 -2.81 -22.67
C CYS A 255 21.81 -3.77 -22.12
N LYS A 256 23.07 -3.48 -22.48
CA LYS A 256 24.25 -4.26 -22.10
C LYS A 256 24.74 -3.85 -20.71
N ASP A 257 25.54 -4.69 -20.08
CA ASP A 257 26.14 -4.42 -18.76
C ASP A 257 27.00 -3.15 -18.76
N GLN A 258 27.66 -2.83 -19.88
CA GLN A 258 28.42 -1.59 -20.03
C GLN A 258 27.49 -0.37 -20.07
N ASP A 259 26.32 -0.50 -20.66
CA ASP A 259 25.28 0.53 -20.62
C ASP A 259 24.74 0.67 -19.19
N LEU A 260 24.44 -0.44 -18.49
CA LEU A 260 23.98 -0.43 -17.08
C LEU A 260 24.97 0.29 -16.14
N ARG A 261 26.27 -0.07 -16.22
CA ARG A 261 27.33 0.57 -15.41
C ARG A 261 27.49 2.06 -15.75
N THR A 262 27.27 2.46 -16.99
CA THR A 262 27.37 3.86 -17.45
C THR A 262 26.10 4.69 -17.17
N LEU A 263 24.91 4.07 -17.22
CA LEU A 263 23.59 4.72 -17.14
C LEU A 263 23.10 4.96 -15.72
N ALA A 264 23.77 4.49 -14.67
CA ALA A 264 23.38 4.88 -13.33
C ALA A 264 24.51 4.87 -12.27
N GLN A 265 25.79 4.77 -12.67
CA GLN A 265 26.90 4.59 -11.72
C GLN A 265 26.64 3.44 -10.73
N LEU A 266 25.91 2.41 -11.20
CA LEU A 266 25.46 1.31 -10.37
C LEU A 266 26.66 0.51 -9.88
N ASP A 267 26.61 0.15 -8.60
CA ASP A 267 27.45 -0.90 -8.07
C ASP A 267 27.07 -2.25 -8.69
N GLU A 268 27.95 -3.23 -8.51
CA GLU A 268 27.75 -4.57 -9.08
C GLU A 268 26.49 -5.22 -8.50
N ASP A 269 26.14 -4.95 -7.22
CA ASP A 269 24.93 -5.46 -6.56
C ASP A 269 23.63 -4.95 -7.22
N ALA A 270 23.58 -3.67 -7.61
CA ALA A 270 22.47 -3.09 -8.34
C ALA A 270 22.37 -3.63 -9.77
N VAL A 271 23.49 -3.89 -10.44
CA VAL A 271 23.51 -4.57 -11.75
C VAL A 271 22.96 -5.99 -11.62
N GLN A 272 23.42 -6.78 -10.64
CA GLN A 272 22.89 -8.12 -10.37
C GLN A 272 21.40 -8.12 -10.03
N PHE A 273 20.94 -7.14 -9.22
CA PHE A 273 19.52 -6.95 -8.91
C PHE A 273 18.70 -6.71 -10.20
N ILE A 274 19.17 -5.89 -11.13
CA ILE A 274 18.49 -5.65 -12.42
C ILE A 274 18.42 -6.92 -13.26
N HIS A 275 19.52 -7.67 -13.42
CA HIS A 275 19.51 -8.93 -14.18
C HIS A 275 18.55 -9.96 -13.58
N TRP A 276 18.53 -10.07 -12.25
CA TRP A 276 17.56 -10.91 -11.54
C TRP A 276 16.11 -10.44 -11.76
N THR A 277 15.84 -9.13 -11.67
CA THR A 277 14.51 -8.58 -11.99
C THR A 277 14.08 -8.91 -13.43
N ARG A 278 14.99 -8.82 -14.41
CA ARG A 278 14.72 -9.23 -15.81
C ARG A 278 14.31 -10.71 -15.87
N SER A 279 15.07 -11.61 -15.24
CA SER A 279 14.76 -13.05 -15.28
C SER A 279 13.43 -13.40 -14.61
N GLN A 280 13.09 -12.75 -13.48
CA GLN A 280 11.80 -12.95 -12.81
C GLN A 280 10.63 -12.46 -13.68
N ALA A 281 10.78 -11.34 -14.38
CA ALA A 281 9.76 -10.81 -15.30
C ALA A 281 9.54 -11.75 -16.51
N MET A 282 10.62 -12.23 -17.15
CA MET A 282 10.53 -13.20 -18.25
C MET A 282 9.87 -14.52 -17.80
N ALA A 283 10.23 -15.02 -16.61
CA ALA A 283 9.61 -16.22 -16.04
C ALA A 283 8.09 -16.03 -15.82
N HIS A 284 7.64 -14.85 -15.38
CA HIS A 284 6.21 -14.55 -15.23
C HIS A 284 5.49 -14.55 -16.58
N SER A 285 6.05 -13.89 -17.60
CA SER A 285 5.44 -13.85 -18.95
C SER A 285 5.32 -15.24 -19.58
N LEU A 286 6.26 -16.15 -19.32
CA LEU A 286 6.18 -17.54 -19.77
C LEU A 286 5.08 -18.34 -19.03
N LEU A 287 4.87 -18.06 -17.75
CA LEU A 287 3.80 -18.67 -16.95
C LEU A 287 2.41 -18.19 -17.39
N ASP A 288 2.24 -16.90 -17.71
CA ASP A 288 0.98 -16.38 -18.26
C ASP A 288 0.62 -17.01 -19.62
N VAL A 289 1.63 -17.29 -20.46
CA VAL A 289 1.44 -17.97 -21.76
C VAL A 289 1.10 -19.46 -21.59
N GLN A 290 1.63 -20.13 -20.57
CA GLN A 290 1.32 -21.54 -20.29
C GLN A 290 0.02 -21.73 -19.48
N GLY A 291 -0.38 -20.72 -18.71
CA GLY A 291 -1.63 -20.67 -17.94
C GLY A 291 -2.88 -20.31 -18.74
N GLY A 292 -2.78 -20.15 -20.07
CA GLY A 292 -3.87 -19.75 -20.98
C GLY A 292 -5.02 -20.76 -21.16
N GLY A 293 -5.27 -21.62 -20.18
CA GLY A 293 -6.40 -22.54 -20.11
C GLY A 293 -7.33 -22.19 -18.96
N SER A 294 -8.41 -21.48 -19.27
CA SER A 294 -9.54 -21.15 -18.36
C SER A 294 -9.18 -20.49 -17.02
N ASP A 295 -8.98 -19.17 -17.02
CA ASP A 295 -9.78 -18.32 -16.11
C ASP A 295 -10.01 -16.92 -16.71
N GLY A 296 -11.21 -16.38 -16.49
CA GLY A 296 -11.76 -15.30 -17.32
C GLY A 296 -11.31 -13.89 -16.94
N LEU A 297 -10.15 -13.44 -17.41
CA LEU A 297 -9.84 -12.01 -17.55
C LEU A 297 -10.22 -11.52 -18.96
N PRO A 298 -11.16 -10.57 -19.12
CA PRO A 298 -11.49 -10.04 -20.44
C PRO A 298 -10.33 -9.18 -20.97
N PRO A 299 -9.94 -9.31 -22.25
CA PRO A 299 -8.86 -8.52 -22.83
C PRO A 299 -9.20 -7.03 -22.82
N GLY A 300 -8.18 -6.19 -22.65
CA GLY A 300 -8.33 -4.74 -22.51
C GLY A 300 -9.11 -4.12 -23.68
N ARG A 301 -10.31 -3.61 -23.40
CA ARG A 301 -11.03 -2.78 -24.36
C ARG A 301 -10.45 -1.37 -24.33
N GLN A 302 -10.00 -0.92 -25.50
CA GLN A 302 -9.75 0.51 -25.74
C GLN A 302 -10.98 1.32 -25.34
N TRP A 303 -10.77 2.36 -24.54
CA TRP A 303 -11.78 3.37 -24.26
C TRP A 303 -12.09 4.13 -25.56
N ARG A 304 -13.15 3.74 -26.24
CA ARG A 304 -13.64 4.44 -27.43
C ARG A 304 -14.40 5.67 -26.95
N THR A 305 -13.77 6.83 -27.00
CA THR A 305 -14.39 8.14 -26.72
C THR A 305 -15.50 8.41 -27.73
N THR A 306 -16.76 8.23 -27.32
CA THR A 306 -17.92 8.70 -28.08
C THR A 306 -18.16 10.18 -27.80
N GLU A 307 -17.41 11.02 -28.50
CA GLU A 307 -17.84 12.38 -28.82
C GLU A 307 -17.90 12.50 -30.35
N GLN A 308 -19.11 12.61 -30.89
CA GLN A 308 -19.34 13.29 -32.16
C GLN A 308 -20.48 14.29 -31.97
N PRO A 309 -20.34 15.53 -32.45
CA PRO A 309 -21.34 16.58 -32.27
C PRO A 309 -22.54 16.34 -33.18
N SER A 310 -23.74 16.59 -32.66
CA SER A 310 -24.97 16.62 -33.45
C SER A 310 -25.07 17.92 -34.26
N SER A 311 -24.61 17.90 -35.50
CA SER A 311 -25.03 18.86 -36.53
C SER A 311 -26.33 18.38 -37.21
N GLY A 312 -27.30 19.28 -37.42
CA GLY A 312 -28.43 19.04 -38.35
C GLY A 312 -27.96 18.98 -39.82
N THR A 313 -28.80 18.87 -40.83
CA THR A 313 -30.28 18.93 -40.98
C THR A 313 -30.74 17.82 -41.96
N ASP A 314 -31.95 17.66 -42.52
CA ASP A 314 -33.20 18.42 -42.70
C ASP A 314 -34.41 17.45 -42.69
N GLY A 315 -35.66 17.97 -42.67
CA GLY A 315 -36.90 17.19 -42.81
C GLY A 315 -38.16 17.91 -42.34
#